data_AF-A0A0S4VVB9-F1
#
_entry.id   AF-A0A0S4VVB9-F1
#
_cell.length_a   1.000
_cell.length_b   1.000
_cell.length_c   1.000
_cell.angle_alpha   90.00
_cell.angle_beta   90.00
_cell.angle_gamma   90.00
#
_symmetry.space_group_name_H-M   'P 1'
#
loop_
_entity.id
_entity.type
_entity.pdbx_description
1 polymer ?
#
loop_
_entity_poly.entity_id
_entity_poly.type
_entity_poly.pdbx_seq_one_letter_code
_entity_poly.pdbx_strand_id
1 'polypeptide(L)'
;MTRRDFFFIELLIEKLDVGLYEWRAEPRGGGAVLEQGNGESIEDCIRGARGILGASDGVELRYDSYCAGTFTGTQINENPALYATKAGDLARYFKAVEASLD
;
A
#
# COMPACT_ATOMS: atom_id res chain seq x y z
N MET A 1 17.66 9.80 -20.26
CA MET A 1 16.27 9.68 -19.77
C MET A 1 15.92 8.20 -19.76
N THR A 2 16.36 7.48 -18.72
CA THR A 2 15.89 6.11 -18.50
C THR A 2 14.52 6.22 -17.85
N ARG A 3 13.53 5.77 -18.60
CA ARG A 3 12.12 5.59 -18.24
C ARG A 3 12.07 5.08 -16.79
N ARG A 4 11.53 5.88 -15.87
CA ARG A 4 11.18 5.42 -14.53
C ARG A 4 10.11 4.37 -14.74
N ASP A 5 10.52 3.11 -14.80
CA ASP A 5 9.60 2.00 -14.82
C ASP A 5 8.76 2.13 -13.56
N PHE A 6 7.45 2.26 -13.77
CA PHE A 6 6.40 2.46 -12.77
C PHE A 6 6.77 1.84 -11.44
N PHE A 7 6.95 2.65 -10.40
CA PHE A 7 7.10 2.15 -9.04
C PHE A 7 5.75 1.55 -8.61
N PHE A 8 5.79 0.36 -8.02
CA PHE A 8 4.62 -0.30 -7.42
C PHE A 8 4.71 -0.09 -5.94
N ILE A 9 3.83 0.72 -5.35
CA ILE A 9 3.72 0.74 -3.89
C ILE A 9 2.68 -0.27 -3.45
N GLU A 10 3.13 -1.36 -2.86
CA GLU A 10 2.28 -2.27 -2.09
C GLU A 10 2.06 -1.65 -0.71
N LEU A 11 0.83 -1.28 -0.37
CA LEU A 11 0.47 -1.10 1.04
C LEU A 11 0.10 -2.46 1.61
N LEU A 12 0.99 -3.04 2.44
CA LEU A 12 0.70 -4.27 3.16
C LEU A 12 0.03 -3.90 4.48
N ILE A 13 -1.24 -4.24 4.56
CA ILE A 13 -2.02 -4.11 5.78
C ILE A 13 -2.25 -5.51 6.34
N GLU A 14 -1.21 -6.17 6.88
CA GLU A 14 -1.28 -6.95 8.13
C GLU A 14 -0.12 -7.91 8.42
N LYS A 15 0.06 -8.11 9.74
CA LYS A 15 0.83 -9.11 10.48
C LYS A 15 2.35 -9.02 10.42
N LEU A 16 2.89 -7.97 11.02
CA LEU A 16 4.22 -8.05 11.61
C LEU A 16 4.08 -7.92 13.12
N ASP A 17 4.64 -8.88 13.86
CA ASP A 17 4.73 -8.89 15.34
C ASP A 17 5.36 -7.60 15.93
N VAL A 18 5.84 -6.69 15.07
CA VAL A 18 6.55 -5.46 15.38
C VAL A 18 6.25 -4.28 14.42
N GLY A 19 5.36 -4.42 13.41
CA GLY A 19 5.09 -3.37 12.42
C GLY A 19 3.60 -3.23 12.08
N LEU A 20 3.00 -2.07 12.37
CA LEU A 20 1.55 -1.88 12.31
C LEU A 20 1.00 -1.75 10.87
N TYR A 21 1.71 -1.03 9.99
CA TYR A 21 1.39 -0.88 8.55
C TYR A 21 2.67 -0.69 7.75
N GLU A 22 2.78 -1.31 6.56
CA GLU A 22 3.99 -1.24 5.72
C GLU A 22 3.65 -0.78 4.29
N TRP A 23 4.57 -0.06 3.67
CA TRP A 23 4.58 0.21 2.24
C TRP A 23 5.88 -0.31 1.61
N ARG A 24 5.80 -0.89 0.41
CA ARG A 24 6.96 -1.39 -0.35
C ARG A 24 6.92 -0.90 -1.78
N ALA A 25 7.99 -0.31 -2.27
CA ALA A 25 8.18 0.08 -3.65
C ALA A 25 8.89 -1.05 -4.43
N GLU A 26 8.23 -1.61 -5.43
CA GLU A 26 8.74 -2.71 -6.27
C GLU A 26 8.71 -2.36 -7.78
N PRO A 27 9.50 -3.06 -8.61
CA PRO A 27 9.38 -2.99 -10.06
C PRO A 27 8.07 -3.60 -10.58
N ARG A 28 7.67 -3.18 -11.79
CA ARG A 28 6.52 -3.79 -12.48
C ARG A 28 6.72 -5.28 -12.73
N GLY A 29 5.77 -6.09 -12.25
CA GLY A 29 5.82 -7.55 -12.40
C GLY A 29 6.50 -8.27 -11.24
N GLY A 30 6.78 -7.56 -10.14
CA GLY A 30 7.44 -8.09 -8.95
C GLY A 30 8.96 -8.03 -9.06
N GLY A 31 9.63 -8.20 -7.93
CA GLY A 31 11.09 -8.20 -7.88
C GLY A 31 11.62 -7.94 -6.49
N ALA A 32 12.88 -7.52 -6.41
CA ALA A 32 13.43 -7.06 -5.16
C ALA A 32 12.78 -5.72 -4.75
N VAL A 33 12.41 -5.62 -3.48
CA VAL A 33 11.95 -4.36 -2.87
C VAL A 33 13.05 -3.32 -3.03
N LEU A 34 12.72 -2.21 -3.70
CA LEU A 34 13.64 -1.09 -3.96
C LEU A 34 13.69 -0.15 -2.76
N GLU A 35 12.53 0.11 -2.16
CA GLU A 35 12.37 0.96 -0.99
C GLU A 35 11.18 0.47 -0.16
N GLN A 36 11.22 0.63 1.16
CA GLN A 36 10.10 0.30 2.02
C GLN A 36 10.08 1.18 3.26
N GLY A 37 8.92 1.29 3.87
CA GLY A 37 8.75 2.00 5.14
C GLY A 37 7.52 1.49 5.87
N ASN A 38 7.37 1.94 7.12
CA ASN A 38 6.26 1.55 7.96
C ASN A 38 5.67 2.76 8.71
N GLY A 39 4.52 2.54 9.34
CA GLY A 39 3.84 3.54 10.15
C GLY A 39 2.98 2.90 11.23
N GLU A 40 2.64 3.69 12.26
CA GLU A 40 1.74 3.28 13.34
C GLU A 40 0.26 3.31 12.91
N SER A 41 -0.04 4.04 11.84
CA SER A 41 -1.35 4.14 11.20
C SER A 41 -1.27 3.98 9.68
N ILE A 42 -2.42 3.69 9.05
CA ILE A 42 -2.55 3.66 7.59
C ILE A 42 -2.16 5.02 7.00
N GLU A 43 -2.53 6.11 7.68
CA GLU A 43 -2.23 7.48 7.29
C GLU A 43 -0.73 7.78 7.33
N ASP A 44 0.00 7.28 8.33
CA ASP A 44 1.46 7.44 8.40
C ASP A 44 2.15 6.68 7.26
N CYS A 45 1.67 5.47 6.98
CA CYS A 45 2.16 4.65 5.89
C CYS A 45 1.94 5.32 4.53
N ILE A 46 0.73 5.85 4.29
CA ILE A 46 0.40 6.64 3.08
C ILE A 46 1.26 7.90 3.01
N ARG A 47 1.51 8.58 4.13
CA ARG A 47 2.35 9.78 4.16
C ARG A 47 3.78 9.46 3.72
N GLY A 48 4.34 8.36 4.21
CA GLY A 48 5.66 7.87 3.80
C GLY A 48 5.72 7.54 2.32
N ALA A 49 4.81 6.70 1.84
CA ALA A 49 4.70 6.31 0.43
C ALA A 49 4.56 7.52 -0.51
N ARG A 50 3.76 8.52 -0.15
CA ARG A 50 3.59 9.74 -0.97
C ARG A 50 4.87 10.56 -1.13
N GLY A 51 5.83 10.44 -0.22
CA GLY A 51 7.12 11.11 -0.33
C GLY A 51 7.94 10.68 -1.55
N ILE A 52 7.66 9.48 -2.09
CA ILE A 52 8.40 8.89 -3.21
C ILE A 52 7.56 8.68 -4.47
N LEU A 53 6.23 8.80 -4.38
CA LEU A 53 5.31 8.57 -5.49
C LEU A 53 5.36 9.68 -6.55
N GLY A 54 5.72 9.31 -7.77
CA GLY A 54 5.46 10.07 -8.98
C GLY A 54 4.00 9.99 -9.42
N ALA A 55 3.55 10.98 -10.19
CA ALA A 55 2.16 11.09 -10.65
C ALA A 55 1.65 9.85 -11.42
N SER A 56 2.51 9.26 -12.25
CA SER A 56 2.16 8.11 -13.09
C SER A 56 2.45 6.75 -12.46
N ASP A 57 2.98 6.71 -11.23
CA ASP A 57 3.33 5.45 -10.58
C ASP A 57 2.08 4.62 -10.27
N GLY A 58 2.23 3.30 -10.34
CA GLY A 58 1.16 2.36 -10.00
C GLY A 58 1.13 2.14 -8.49
N VAL A 59 -0.06 2.11 -7.91
CA VAL A 59 -0.22 1.83 -6.48
C VAL A 59 -1.21 0.70 -6.32
N GLU A 60 -0.84 -0.35 -5.60
CA GLU A 60 -1.72 -1.47 -5.33
C GLU A 60 -2.02 -1.53 -3.83
N LEU A 61 -3.32 -1.57 -3.52
CA LEU A 61 -3.77 -1.85 -2.17
C LEU A 61 -3.84 -3.36 -2.02
N ARG A 62 -3.02 -3.93 -1.13
CA ARG A 62 -2.94 -5.36 -0.90
C ARG A 62 -3.22 -5.73 0.56
N TYR A 63 -3.81 -6.89 0.76
CA TYR A 63 -3.95 -7.52 2.07
C TYR A 63 -3.50 -8.96 1.92
N ASP A 64 -2.51 -9.42 2.68
CA ASP A 64 -1.97 -10.79 2.59
C ASP A 64 -1.82 -11.32 1.15
N SER A 65 -1.09 -10.56 0.31
CA SER A 65 -0.89 -10.85 -1.12
C SER A 65 -2.14 -10.74 -2.03
N TYR A 66 -3.35 -10.55 -1.49
CA TYR A 66 -4.55 -10.28 -2.27
C TYR A 66 -4.60 -8.82 -2.73
N CYS A 67 -4.70 -8.61 -4.05
CA CYS A 67 -4.89 -7.27 -4.62
C CYS A 67 -6.36 -6.84 -4.51
N ALA A 68 -6.62 -5.85 -3.67
CA ALA A 68 -7.95 -5.28 -3.45
C ALA A 68 -8.25 -4.07 -4.35
N GLY A 69 -7.25 -3.49 -4.99
CA GLY A 69 -7.44 -2.41 -5.96
C GLY A 69 -6.14 -1.80 -6.47
N THR A 70 -6.21 -1.21 -7.65
CA THR A 70 -5.10 -0.53 -8.33
C THR A 70 -5.42 0.95 -8.54
N PHE A 71 -4.45 1.80 -8.25
CA PHE A 71 -4.53 3.26 -8.31
C PHE A 71 -3.27 3.84 -8.96
N THR A 72 -3.28 5.15 -9.14
CA THR A 72 -2.12 5.93 -9.60
C THR A 72 -1.60 6.83 -8.49
N GLY A 73 -0.32 7.18 -8.56
CA GLY A 73 0.29 8.12 -7.61
C GLY A 73 -0.45 9.46 -7.55
N THR A 74 -0.99 9.96 -8.67
CA THR A 74 -1.88 11.14 -8.69
C THR A 74 -3.12 10.94 -7.80
N GLN A 75 -3.83 9.82 -7.95
CA GLN A 75 -5.04 9.55 -7.15
C GLN A 75 -4.73 9.52 -5.65
N ILE A 76 -3.59 8.92 -5.26
CA ILE A 76 -3.16 8.87 -3.86
C ILE A 76 -2.77 10.26 -3.35
N ASN A 77 -2.10 11.06 -4.17
CA ASN A 77 -1.65 12.40 -3.80
C ASN A 77 -2.79 13.41 -3.66
N GLU A 78 -3.79 13.33 -4.54
CA GLU A 78 -4.95 14.23 -4.52
C GLU A 78 -5.95 13.85 -3.43
N ASN A 79 -6.12 12.55 -3.13
CA ASN A 79 -7.15 12.06 -2.22
C ASN A 79 -6.62 11.05 -1.18
N PRO A 80 -5.62 11.43 -0.35
CA PRO A 80 -4.98 10.50 0.58
C PRO A 80 -5.94 9.94 1.64
N ALA A 81 -6.90 10.74 2.11
CA ALA A 81 -7.88 10.32 3.11
C ALA A 81 -8.87 9.27 2.60
N LEU A 82 -9.29 9.39 1.33
CA LEU A 82 -10.15 8.39 0.68
C LEU A 82 -9.40 7.06 0.56
N TYR A 83 -8.12 7.11 0.22
CA TYR A 83 -7.29 5.92 0.13
C TYR A 83 -7.09 5.26 1.50
N ALA A 84 -6.85 6.06 2.55
CA ALA A 84 -6.78 5.56 3.93
C ALA A 84 -8.07 4.87 4.38
N THR A 85 -9.23 5.42 4.00
CA THR A 85 -10.54 4.81 4.31
C THR A 85 -10.69 3.45 3.60
N LYS A 86 -10.36 3.37 2.31
CA LYS A 86 -10.42 2.10 1.54
C LYS A 86 -9.50 1.03 2.13
N ALA A 87 -8.28 1.43 2.49
CA ALA A 87 -7.30 0.61 3.17
C ALA A 87 -7.82 0.10 4.53
N GLY A 88 -8.43 0.97 5.33
CA GLY A 88 -9.02 0.61 6.62
C GLY A 88 -10.24 -0.30 6.51
N ASP A 89 -11.11 -0.08 5.52
CA ASP A 89 -12.26 -0.95 5.23
C ASP A 89 -11.81 -2.37 4.87
N LEU A 90 -10.77 -2.48 4.04
CA LEU A 90 -10.20 -3.74 3.63
C LEU A 90 -9.65 -4.53 4.82
N ALA A 91 -8.84 -3.89 5.66
CA ALA A 91 -8.27 -4.49 6.87
C ALA A 91 -9.38 -5.00 7.80
N ARG A 92 -10.41 -4.19 8.05
CA ARG A 92 -11.55 -4.59 8.87
C ARG A 92 -12.31 -5.78 8.29
N TYR A 93 -12.50 -5.81 6.97
CA TYR A 93 -13.16 -6.93 6.31
C TYR A 93 -12.39 -8.24 6.50
N PHE A 94 -11.09 -8.25 6.22
CA PHE A 94 -10.31 -9.47 6.33
C PHE A 94 -10.14 -9.96 7.77
N LYS A 95 -9.92 -9.06 8.75
CA LYS A 95 -9.96 -9.45 10.17
C LYS A 95 -11.27 -10.13 10.57
N ALA A 96 -12.40 -9.61 10.07
CA ALA A 96 -13.71 -10.20 10.36
C ALA A 96 -13.87 -11.58 9.71
N VAL A 97 -13.34 -11.77 8.49
CA VAL A 97 -13.30 -13.07 7.83
C VAL A 97 -12.43 -14.06 8.61
N GLU A 98 -11.22 -13.68 9.01
CA GLU A 98 -10.32 -14.53 9.81
C GLU A 98 -10.98 -14.98 11.10
N ALA A 99 -11.56 -14.05 11.86
CA ALA A 99 -12.26 -14.36 13.11
C ALA A 99 -13.52 -15.23 12.92
N SER A 100 -14.06 -15.34 11.70
CA SER A 100 -15.21 -16.21 11.40
C SER A 100 -14.81 -17.64 11.03
N LEU A 101 -13.52 -17.86 10.73
CA LEU A 101 -12.97 -19.17 10.39
C LEU A 101 -12.45 -19.93 11.63
N ASP A 102 -12.34 -19.23 12.77
CA ASP A 102 -12.05 -19.75 14.11
C ASP A 102 -13.33 -20.27 14.82
#